data_AF-A0A4Z2BLV2-F1
#
_entry.id   AF-A0A4Z2BLV2-F1
#
_cell.length_a   1.000
_cell.length_b   1.000
_cell.length_c   1.000
_cell.angle_alpha   90.00
_cell.angle_beta   90.00
_cell.angle_gamma   90.00
#
_symmetry.space_group_name_H-M   'P 1'
#
loop_
_entity.id
_entity.type
_entity.pdbx_description
1 polymer ?
#
loop_
_entity_poly.entity_id
_entity_poly.type
_entity_poly.pdbx_seq_one_letter_code
_entity_poly.pdbx_strand_id
1 'polypeptide(L)'
;MYPSAGASEMPEGPRSSGSTGSGQSSSPVPEYVFKPPSRPDFGTMGRTIKLQANFFEMEIPKLEVYHYDIDIKPEKCPRRVNREIVEHMVQHFKTQIFGDRKPVYDGRKNLYTAMPLPIGRDKVELEVTIPGEGKDRSFKVSIKWVSCVSLQALHEALSGRLPSVPFETVQALDVVMRHLPSMRYTPVGRSFFTPSEGCSNPLGGGREVWFGFHQSVRPSLWKMMLNIDVSATAFYKAQPVIEFMCEVLDFKSIEEQQKPLTDSQRVKFTKEIKGLKVEITHCGQMKRKYRVCNVTRRPASHQTFPLQQENGQTIECTVAQYFKDKYKLILRYPHLPCLQVGQEQKHTYLPLEVCNIVAGQRCIKKLTDNQTSTMIRATARSAPDRQDEISKLMRSANFNTDPYCPRIWSDGERRDDGSERPRPTSTFHPVRRQEQSNRHADPGSVGHEEQTVPHRH
;
A
#
# COMPACT_ATOMS: atom_id res chain seq x y z
N MET A 1 -4.21 33.84 -43.65
CA MET A 1 -3.29 34.98 -43.83
C MET A 1 -3.10 35.66 -42.49
N TYR A 2 -1.96 35.40 -41.85
CA TYR A 2 -1.38 36.16 -40.75
C TYR A 2 0.08 36.37 -41.15
N PRO A 3 0.67 37.58 -41.08
CA PRO A 3 2.09 37.74 -41.27
C PRO A 3 2.86 37.63 -39.95
N SER A 4 4.10 37.19 -40.15
CA SER A 4 5.12 36.71 -39.22
C SER A 4 6.12 37.81 -38.84
N ALA A 5 6.91 37.51 -37.80
CA ALA A 5 8.27 37.96 -37.45
C ALA A 5 8.35 38.70 -36.10
N GLY A 6 9.34 38.47 -35.23
CA GLY A 6 10.69 38.02 -35.56
C GLY A 6 11.46 37.37 -34.42
N ALA A 7 12.52 36.70 -34.85
CA ALA A 7 13.64 36.17 -34.09
C ALA A 7 14.92 36.72 -34.71
N SER A 8 15.91 37.01 -33.85
CA SER A 8 17.32 37.29 -34.14
C SER A 8 18.05 37.13 -32.79
N GLU A 9 19.29 36.67 -32.65
CA GLU A 9 20.39 36.27 -33.54
C GLU A 9 21.45 35.62 -32.62
N MET A 10 22.30 34.71 -33.11
CA MET A 10 23.72 34.63 -32.76
C MET A 10 24.47 33.75 -33.79
N PRO A 11 25.77 34.00 -34.07
CA PRO A 11 26.38 33.76 -35.40
C PRO A 11 27.37 32.56 -35.52
N GLU A 12 27.80 32.36 -36.77
CA GLU A 12 28.62 31.31 -37.43
C GLU A 12 30.05 31.11 -36.85
N GLY A 13 30.64 29.89 -36.82
CA GLY A 13 31.36 29.14 -37.89
C GLY A 13 32.77 28.68 -37.37
N PRO A 14 33.65 27.89 -38.05
CA PRO A 14 33.59 27.18 -39.34
C PRO A 14 34.05 25.67 -39.29
N ARG A 15 34.35 25.11 -40.48
CA ARG A 15 34.38 23.68 -40.91
C ARG A 15 35.74 22.92 -40.88
N SER A 16 35.60 21.57 -40.96
CA SER A 16 36.52 20.52 -41.51
C SER A 16 37.71 20.10 -40.63
N SER A 17 38.11 18.82 -40.50
CA SER A 17 38.36 17.79 -41.52
C SER A 17 38.46 16.38 -40.87
N GLY A 18 38.31 15.32 -41.67
CA GLY A 18 38.33 13.92 -41.20
C GLY A 18 39.73 13.33 -40.99
N SER A 19 39.80 12.33 -40.12
CA SER A 19 40.91 11.38 -39.99
C SER A 19 40.44 10.08 -39.34
N THR A 20 40.65 8.97 -40.04
CA THR A 20 40.52 7.57 -39.60
C THR A 20 41.66 7.18 -38.66
N GLY A 21 41.36 6.45 -37.57
CA GLY A 21 42.41 5.78 -36.80
C GLY A 21 41.97 5.11 -35.49
N SER A 22 41.91 3.78 -35.55
CA SER A 22 42.23 2.81 -34.48
C SER A 22 41.46 2.83 -33.15
N GLY A 23 40.83 1.69 -32.87
CA GLY A 23 40.15 1.41 -31.60
C GLY A 23 41.07 1.47 -30.38
N GLN A 24 40.51 2.01 -29.32
CA GLN A 24 40.91 1.70 -27.96
C GLN A 24 39.67 1.18 -27.24
N SER A 25 39.74 -0.09 -26.85
CA SER A 25 38.84 -0.69 -25.88
C SER A 25 38.88 0.14 -24.61
N SER A 26 37.80 0.87 -24.31
CA SER A 26 37.60 1.44 -22.98
C SER A 26 37.48 0.27 -21.99
N SER A 27 38.54 0.04 -21.22
CA SER A 27 38.52 -0.87 -20.08
C SER A 27 37.33 -0.54 -19.19
N PRO A 28 36.54 -1.51 -18.72
CA PRO A 28 35.45 -1.23 -17.79
C PRO A 28 36.07 -0.63 -16.52
N VAL A 29 35.66 0.60 -16.21
CA VAL A 29 35.99 1.24 -14.92
C VAL A 29 35.57 0.27 -13.82
N PRO A 30 36.45 -0.10 -12.87
CA PRO A 30 36.07 -0.97 -11.78
C PRO A 30 34.93 -0.31 -11.02
N GLU A 31 33.74 -0.89 -11.12
CA GLU A 31 32.60 -0.47 -10.32
C GLU A 31 32.98 -0.78 -8.87
N TYR A 32 33.42 0.24 -8.12
CA TYR A 32 33.75 0.09 -6.70
C TYR A 32 32.48 -0.29 -5.95
N VAL A 33 32.26 -1.59 -5.77
CA VAL A 33 31.15 -2.11 -4.97
C VAL A 33 31.47 -1.85 -3.50
N PHE A 34 30.93 -0.76 -2.96
CA PHE A 34 31.05 -0.43 -1.54
C PHE A 34 30.39 -1.53 -0.70
N LYS A 35 31.20 -2.28 0.06
CA LYS A 35 30.73 -3.24 1.05
C LYS A 35 30.80 -2.59 2.43
N PRO A 36 29.71 -2.62 3.22
CA PRO A 36 29.77 -2.21 4.61
C PRO A 36 30.86 -2.99 5.37
N PRO A 37 31.56 -2.36 6.33
CA PRO A 37 32.58 -3.04 7.12
C PRO A 37 31.94 -4.15 7.97
N SER A 38 32.70 -5.23 8.18
CA SER A 38 32.30 -6.28 9.13
C SER A 38 32.28 -5.72 10.55
N ARG A 39 31.43 -6.30 11.42
CA ARG A 39 31.44 -5.96 12.85
C ARG A 39 32.82 -6.27 13.44
N PRO A 40 33.52 -5.31 14.05
CA PRO A 40 34.84 -5.56 14.62
C PRO A 40 34.77 -6.40 15.90
N ASP A 41 33.80 -6.13 16.77
CA ASP A 41 33.63 -6.77 18.08
C ASP A 41 32.23 -6.53 18.68
N PHE A 42 32.04 -6.97 19.93
CA PHE A 42 30.86 -6.68 20.75
C PHE A 42 31.26 -5.81 21.95
N GLY A 43 30.45 -4.79 22.26
CA GLY A 43 30.72 -3.90 23.38
C GLY A 43 30.56 -4.60 24.74
N THR A 44 31.48 -4.33 25.67
CA THR A 44 31.57 -4.97 27.01
C THR A 44 31.35 -4.01 28.18
N MET A 45 31.32 -2.70 27.92
CA MET A 45 31.16 -1.68 28.96
C MET A 45 29.71 -1.54 29.42
N GLY A 46 29.50 -1.24 30.71
CA GLY A 46 28.20 -0.93 31.30
C GLY A 46 27.55 -2.07 32.09
N ARG A 47 26.50 -1.75 32.85
CA ARG A 47 25.73 -2.73 33.64
C ARG A 47 24.77 -3.50 32.73
N THR A 48 24.70 -4.82 32.87
CA THR A 48 23.83 -5.67 32.08
C THR A 48 22.35 -5.47 32.43
N ILE A 49 21.47 -5.57 31.43
CA ILE A 49 20.01 -5.56 31.61
C ILE A 49 19.35 -6.63 30.73
N LYS A 50 18.33 -7.30 31.27
CA LYS A 50 17.51 -8.26 30.52
C LYS A 50 16.45 -7.50 29.73
N LEU A 51 16.38 -7.75 28.43
CA LEU A 51 15.38 -7.14 27.55
C LEU A 51 14.59 -8.21 26.81
N GLN A 52 13.39 -7.83 26.38
CA GLN A 52 12.61 -8.59 25.42
C GLN A 52 12.43 -7.73 24.18
N ALA A 53 12.78 -8.28 23.02
CA ALA A 53 12.51 -7.66 21.74
C ALA A 53 11.19 -8.19 21.18
N ASN A 54 10.52 -7.37 20.38
CA ASN A 54 9.34 -7.77 19.59
C ASN A 54 9.72 -8.55 18.32
N PHE A 55 10.77 -9.38 18.44
CA PHE A 55 11.30 -10.24 17.40
C PHE A 55 10.98 -11.68 17.79
N PHE A 56 10.30 -12.41 16.89
CA PHE A 56 9.87 -13.78 17.11
C PHE A 56 10.72 -14.71 16.26
N GLU A 57 11.27 -15.73 16.89
CA GLU A 57 12.15 -16.67 16.21
C GLU A 57 11.42 -17.42 15.09
N MET A 58 12.05 -17.53 13.93
CA MET A 58 11.57 -18.33 12.80
C MET A 58 12.42 -19.59 12.63
N GLU A 59 11.79 -20.76 12.72
CA GLU A 59 12.40 -22.00 12.23
C GLU A 59 12.19 -22.08 10.73
N ILE A 60 13.28 -22.30 9.98
CA ILE A 60 13.28 -22.34 8.52
C ILE A 60 13.77 -23.72 8.08
N PRO A 61 13.01 -24.46 7.26
CA PRO A 61 13.41 -25.77 6.79
C PRO A 61 14.60 -25.67 5.84
N LYS A 62 15.39 -26.73 5.76
CA LYS A 62 16.52 -26.85 4.83
C LYS A 62 16.06 -27.42 3.50
N LEU A 63 15.19 -26.69 2.81
CA LEU A 63 14.62 -27.10 1.51
C LEU A 63 14.86 -26.04 0.44
N GLU A 64 14.49 -26.41 -0.78
CA GLU A 64 14.49 -25.58 -1.96
C GLU A 64 13.10 -24.99 -2.23
N VAL A 65 13.04 -23.70 -2.54
CA VAL A 65 11.81 -23.00 -2.92
C VAL A 65 11.89 -22.63 -4.39
N TYR A 66 10.83 -22.89 -5.14
CA TYR A 66 10.81 -22.69 -6.58
C TYR A 66 10.20 -21.34 -6.93
N HIS A 67 10.94 -20.51 -7.66
CA HIS A 67 10.54 -19.16 -8.05
C HIS A 67 10.05 -19.13 -9.50
N TYR A 68 8.88 -18.50 -9.68
CA TYR A 68 8.23 -18.29 -10.96
C TYR A 68 7.93 -16.81 -11.18
N ASP A 69 8.13 -16.35 -12.41
CA ASP A 69 7.67 -15.06 -12.90
C ASP A 69 6.22 -15.19 -13.37
N ILE A 70 5.39 -14.24 -12.92
CA ILE A 70 3.98 -14.10 -13.27
C ILE A 70 3.79 -12.79 -14.03
N ASP A 71 3.32 -12.87 -15.26
CA ASP A 71 2.91 -11.72 -16.05
C ASP A 71 1.39 -11.71 -16.24
N ILE A 72 0.72 -10.62 -15.90
CA ILE A 72 -0.74 -10.49 -15.97
C ILE A 72 -1.08 -9.36 -16.93
N LYS A 73 -1.84 -9.67 -17.99
CA LYS A 73 -2.34 -8.69 -18.94
C LYS A 73 -3.85 -8.49 -18.76
N PRO A 74 -4.32 -7.23 -18.60
CA PRO A 74 -3.55 -5.97 -18.63
C PRO A 74 -2.71 -5.68 -17.36
N GLU A 75 -1.51 -5.11 -17.54
CA GLU A 75 -0.45 -4.92 -16.51
C GLU A 75 -0.75 -3.88 -15.41
N LYS A 76 -1.76 -3.01 -15.60
CA LYS A 76 -2.04 -1.86 -14.71
C LYS A 76 -3.07 -2.16 -13.61
N CYS A 77 -3.27 -3.43 -13.29
CA CYS A 77 -4.22 -3.82 -12.26
C CYS A 77 -3.65 -3.56 -10.84
N PRO A 78 -4.47 -3.11 -9.88
CA PRO A 78 -4.03 -2.99 -8.49
C PRO A 78 -3.52 -4.32 -7.94
N ARG A 79 -2.51 -4.29 -7.06
CA ARG A 79 -1.94 -5.50 -6.43
C ARG A 79 -2.99 -6.44 -5.82
N ARG A 80 -4.06 -5.90 -5.23
CA ARG A 80 -5.17 -6.69 -4.68
C ARG A 80 -5.90 -7.48 -5.78
N VAL A 81 -6.17 -6.85 -6.91
CA VAL A 81 -6.78 -7.51 -8.08
C VAL A 81 -5.83 -8.58 -8.63
N ASN A 82 -4.53 -8.31 -8.71
CA ASN A 82 -3.56 -9.33 -9.13
C ASN A 82 -3.56 -10.55 -8.21
N ARG A 83 -3.73 -10.37 -6.89
CA ARG A 83 -3.85 -11.47 -5.93
C ARG A 83 -5.14 -12.26 -6.15
N GLU A 84 -6.27 -11.59 -6.36
CA GLU A 84 -7.56 -12.22 -6.69
C GLU A 84 -7.46 -13.04 -7.99
N ILE A 85 -6.78 -12.52 -9.03
CA ILE A 85 -6.53 -13.23 -10.30
C ILE A 85 -5.72 -14.50 -10.04
N VAL A 86 -4.60 -14.41 -9.31
CA VAL A 86 -3.76 -15.58 -9.01
C VAL A 86 -4.48 -16.59 -8.12
N GLU A 87 -5.29 -16.15 -7.16
CA GLU A 87 -6.11 -17.04 -6.34
C GLU A 87 -7.11 -17.85 -7.18
N HIS A 88 -7.84 -17.19 -8.08
CA HIS A 88 -8.75 -17.87 -9.01
C HIS A 88 -8.00 -18.78 -9.98
N MET A 89 -6.82 -18.37 -10.45
CA MET A 89 -5.96 -19.20 -11.31
C MET A 89 -5.54 -20.49 -10.58
N VAL A 90 -5.12 -20.40 -9.32
CA VAL A 90 -4.70 -21.56 -8.52
C VAL A 90 -5.85 -22.53 -8.31
N GLN A 91 -7.06 -22.00 -8.05
CA GLN A 91 -8.26 -22.82 -7.88
C GLN A 91 -8.71 -23.48 -9.19
N HIS A 92 -8.74 -22.72 -10.30
CA HIS A 92 -9.24 -23.20 -11.59
C HIS A 92 -8.30 -24.21 -12.24
N PHE A 93 -6.99 -23.95 -12.21
CA PHE A 93 -5.96 -24.83 -12.80
C PHE A 93 -5.37 -25.81 -11.77
N LYS A 94 -6.13 -26.15 -10.71
CA LYS A 94 -5.67 -27.06 -9.65
C LYS A 94 -5.26 -28.42 -10.22
N THR A 95 -6.08 -29.05 -11.06
CA THR A 95 -5.81 -30.40 -11.58
C THR A 95 -4.66 -30.45 -12.58
N GLN A 96 -4.42 -29.38 -13.33
CA GLN A 96 -3.44 -29.33 -14.40
C GLN A 96 -2.04 -28.92 -13.91
N ILE A 97 -1.96 -27.91 -13.03
CA ILE A 97 -0.70 -27.25 -12.69
C ILE A 97 -0.42 -27.32 -11.19
N PHE A 98 -1.35 -26.88 -10.34
CA PHE A 98 -1.03 -26.59 -8.95
C PHE A 98 -1.11 -27.84 -8.05
N GLY A 99 -1.96 -28.82 -8.37
CA GLY A 99 -2.22 -29.98 -7.51
C GLY A 99 -2.62 -29.54 -6.11
N ASP A 100 -2.03 -30.16 -5.08
CA ASP A 100 -2.22 -29.75 -3.68
C ASP A 100 -1.23 -28.69 -3.20
N ARG A 101 -0.42 -28.14 -4.10
CA ARG A 101 0.51 -27.05 -3.77
C ARG A 101 -0.30 -25.79 -3.47
N LYS A 102 0.22 -24.98 -2.55
CA LYS A 102 -0.34 -23.68 -2.18
C LYS A 102 0.69 -22.60 -2.50
N PRO A 103 0.70 -22.07 -3.74
CA PRO A 103 1.65 -21.04 -4.11
C PRO A 103 1.45 -19.78 -3.28
N VAL A 104 2.54 -19.08 -3.00
CA VAL A 104 2.50 -17.74 -2.43
C VAL A 104 2.91 -16.72 -3.48
N TYR A 105 2.29 -15.55 -3.43
CA TYR A 105 2.42 -14.52 -4.45
C TYR A 105 2.64 -13.14 -3.83
N ASP A 106 3.48 -12.32 -4.44
CA ASP A 106 3.80 -10.95 -3.99
C ASP A 106 2.79 -9.88 -4.46
N GLY A 107 1.86 -10.26 -5.33
CA GLY A 107 0.87 -9.34 -5.92
C GLY A 107 1.37 -8.60 -7.17
N ARG A 108 2.57 -8.92 -7.66
CA ARG A 108 3.18 -8.32 -8.85
C ARG A 108 3.67 -9.35 -9.85
N LYS A 109 4.80 -10.00 -9.58
CA LYS A 109 5.48 -10.88 -10.54
C LYS A 109 6.07 -12.13 -9.91
N ASN A 110 6.21 -12.18 -8.59
CA ASN A 110 6.95 -13.27 -7.94
C ASN A 110 5.97 -14.25 -7.29
N LEU A 111 5.94 -15.47 -7.82
CA LEU A 111 5.22 -16.59 -7.25
C LEU A 111 6.21 -17.66 -6.79
N TYR A 112 5.97 -18.23 -5.61
CA TYR A 112 6.83 -19.25 -5.02
C TYR A 112 6.02 -20.50 -4.65
N THR A 113 6.63 -21.67 -4.82
CA THR A 113 6.06 -22.94 -4.38
C THR A 113 7.10 -23.77 -3.62
N ALA A 114 6.63 -24.60 -2.69
CA ALA A 114 7.48 -25.53 -1.94
C ALA A 114 7.91 -26.76 -2.76
N MET A 115 7.17 -27.08 -3.83
CA MET A 115 7.43 -28.19 -4.75
C MET A 115 7.33 -27.68 -6.19
N PRO A 116 8.10 -28.23 -7.14
CA PRO A 116 8.10 -27.74 -8.51
C PRO A 116 6.74 -27.93 -9.17
N LEU A 117 6.32 -26.96 -9.97
CA LEU A 117 5.18 -27.03 -10.87
C LEU A 117 5.53 -27.88 -12.11
N PRO A 118 4.58 -28.67 -12.64
CA PRO A 118 4.78 -29.55 -13.79
C PRO A 118 4.75 -28.78 -15.13
N ILE A 119 5.49 -27.68 -15.22
CA ILE A 119 5.50 -26.78 -16.41
C ILE A 119 6.87 -26.74 -17.12
N GLY A 120 7.88 -27.44 -16.59
CA GLY A 120 9.25 -27.36 -17.11
C GLY A 120 9.85 -25.95 -16.96
N ARG A 121 10.63 -25.52 -17.97
CA ARG A 121 11.24 -24.19 -18.04
C ARG A 121 10.54 -23.24 -19.02
N ASP A 122 9.62 -23.76 -19.81
CA ASP A 122 8.91 -23.00 -20.82
C ASP A 122 7.83 -22.11 -20.21
N LYS A 123 7.50 -21.06 -20.94
CA LYS A 123 6.45 -20.13 -20.56
C LYS A 123 5.08 -20.78 -20.84
N VAL A 124 4.24 -20.87 -19.82
CA VAL A 124 2.85 -21.33 -19.96
C VAL A 124 1.92 -20.13 -19.92
N GLU A 125 1.02 -20.01 -20.89
CA GLU A 125 -0.02 -18.97 -20.93
C GLU A 125 -1.38 -19.55 -20.56
N LEU A 126 -2.10 -18.85 -19.70
CA LEU A 126 -3.39 -19.24 -19.15
C LEU A 126 -4.37 -18.09 -19.31
N GLU A 127 -5.62 -18.43 -19.56
CA GLU A 127 -6.72 -17.47 -19.53
C GLU A 127 -7.50 -17.63 -18.23
N VAL A 128 -7.52 -16.57 -17.42
CA VAL A 128 -8.14 -16.57 -16.09
C VAL A 128 -9.30 -15.60 -16.11
N THR A 129 -10.51 -16.10 -15.82
CA THR A 129 -11.70 -15.27 -15.72
C THR A 129 -12.10 -15.13 -14.26
N ILE A 130 -12.21 -13.88 -13.80
CA ILE A 130 -12.71 -13.57 -12.45
C ILE A 130 -14.09 -12.90 -12.53
N PRO A 131 -14.99 -13.16 -11.57
CA PRO A 131 -16.26 -12.46 -11.48
C PRO A 131 -16.05 -10.95 -11.42
N GLY A 132 -16.78 -10.20 -12.25
CA GLY A 132 -16.78 -8.74 -12.21
C GLY A 132 -18.13 -8.18 -11.77
N GLU A 133 -18.17 -6.88 -11.44
CA GLU A 133 -19.41 -6.16 -11.12
C GLU A 133 -20.23 -5.98 -12.42
N GLY A 134 -21.02 -6.99 -12.78
CA GLY A 134 -21.94 -7.03 -13.93
C GLY A 134 -21.43 -7.80 -15.15
N LYS A 135 -20.11 -7.82 -15.40
CA LYS A 135 -19.50 -8.64 -16.46
C LYS A 135 -18.19 -9.24 -15.98
N ASP A 136 -18.01 -10.52 -16.27
CA ASP A 136 -16.77 -11.23 -16.00
C ASP A 136 -15.57 -10.57 -16.70
N ARG A 137 -14.42 -10.65 -16.03
CA ARG A 137 -13.17 -10.07 -16.52
C ARG A 137 -12.18 -11.18 -16.79
N SER A 138 -11.80 -11.32 -18.06
CA SER A 138 -10.79 -12.28 -18.50
C SER A 138 -9.41 -11.62 -18.56
N PHE A 139 -8.41 -12.35 -18.09
CA PHE A 139 -7.02 -11.94 -18.01
C PHE A 139 -6.13 -13.00 -18.66
N LYS A 140 -5.13 -12.55 -19.41
CA LYS A 140 -4.07 -13.45 -19.87
C LYS A 140 -2.96 -13.45 -18.83
N VAL A 141 -2.71 -14.60 -18.24
CA VAL A 141 -1.68 -14.78 -17.21
C VAL A 141 -0.62 -15.72 -17.77
N SER A 142 0.65 -15.39 -17.61
CA SER A 142 1.72 -16.32 -17.96
C SER A 142 2.59 -16.64 -16.76
N ILE A 143 3.03 -17.90 -16.71
CA ILE A 143 3.87 -18.46 -15.66
C ILE A 143 5.15 -18.96 -16.32
N LYS A 144 6.30 -18.54 -15.80
CA LYS A 144 7.61 -19.01 -16.26
C LYS A 144 8.52 -19.32 -15.08
N TRP A 145 9.18 -20.48 -15.10
CA TRP A 145 10.20 -20.79 -14.10
C TRP A 145 11.40 -19.84 -14.22
N VAL A 146 11.93 -19.40 -13.07
CA VAL A 146 13.05 -18.45 -13.00
C VAL A 146 14.26 -19.09 -12.33
N SER A 147 14.10 -19.53 -11.09
CA SER A 147 15.22 -20.01 -10.28
C SER A 147 14.77 -20.96 -9.17
N CYS A 148 15.77 -21.57 -8.54
CA CYS A 148 15.60 -22.30 -7.29
C CYS A 148 16.27 -21.51 -6.15
N VAL A 149 15.51 -21.22 -5.10
CA VAL A 149 15.93 -20.46 -3.94
C VAL A 149 16.29 -21.42 -2.81
N SER A 150 17.58 -21.54 -2.51
CA SER A 150 18.07 -22.42 -1.44
C SER A 150 17.91 -21.79 -0.06
N LEU A 151 17.09 -22.39 0.80
CA LEU A 151 17.01 -22.01 2.22
C LEU A 151 18.23 -22.49 3.02
N GLN A 152 18.94 -23.51 2.52
CA GLN A 152 20.19 -23.98 3.12
C GLN A 152 21.29 -22.91 3.03
N ALA A 153 21.40 -22.20 1.90
CA ALA A 153 22.32 -21.07 1.76
C ALA A 153 22.03 -19.95 2.77
N LEU A 154 20.76 -19.73 3.13
CA LEU A 154 20.41 -18.77 4.17
C LEU A 154 20.93 -19.21 5.55
N HIS A 155 20.82 -20.49 5.90
CA HIS A 155 21.41 -21.02 7.14
C HIS A 155 22.93 -20.84 7.18
N GLU A 156 23.60 -21.09 6.05
CA GLU A 156 25.05 -20.88 5.93
C GLU A 156 25.44 -19.42 6.11
N ALA A 157 24.70 -18.50 5.49
CA ALA A 157 24.91 -17.05 5.67
C ALA A 157 24.69 -16.59 7.11
N LEU A 158 23.64 -17.07 7.79
CA LEU A 158 23.38 -16.74 9.19
C LEU A 158 24.46 -17.29 10.13
N SER A 159 25.07 -18.42 9.79
CA SER A 159 26.23 -18.97 10.51
C SER A 159 27.57 -18.31 10.18
N GLY A 160 27.59 -17.31 9.28
CA GLY A 160 28.82 -16.63 8.84
C GLY A 160 29.68 -17.43 7.84
N ARG A 161 29.17 -18.55 7.31
CA ARG A 161 29.87 -19.35 6.28
C ARG A 161 29.79 -18.73 4.89
N LEU A 162 28.73 -17.98 4.60
CA LEU A 162 28.64 -17.15 3.40
C LEU A 162 28.93 -15.68 3.75
N PRO A 163 29.60 -14.93 2.85
CA PRO A 163 30.00 -13.55 3.10
C PRO A 163 28.84 -12.55 3.09
N SER A 164 27.67 -12.94 2.55
CA SER A 164 26.50 -12.09 2.47
C SER A 164 25.21 -12.90 2.65
N VAL A 165 24.18 -12.23 3.17
CA VAL A 165 22.84 -12.82 3.28
C VAL A 165 22.14 -12.77 1.92
N PRO A 166 21.67 -13.91 1.38
CA PRO A 166 20.99 -13.93 0.09
C PRO A 166 19.65 -13.18 0.16
N PHE A 167 19.57 -12.01 -0.48
CA PHE A 167 18.39 -11.14 -0.43
C PHE A 167 17.14 -11.80 -1.02
N GLU A 168 17.29 -12.52 -2.14
CA GLU A 168 16.20 -13.23 -2.80
C GLU A 168 15.55 -14.27 -1.87
N THR A 169 16.36 -14.96 -1.07
CA THR A 169 15.86 -15.91 -0.07
C THR A 169 15.07 -15.23 1.03
N VAL A 170 15.55 -14.10 1.56
CA VAL A 170 14.81 -13.29 2.55
C VAL A 170 13.51 -12.75 1.95
N GLN A 171 13.53 -12.33 0.68
CA GLN A 171 12.35 -11.87 -0.04
C GLN A 171 11.32 -12.99 -0.21
N ALA A 172 11.73 -14.20 -0.59
CA ALA A 172 10.85 -15.35 -0.70
C ALA A 172 10.15 -15.63 0.65
N LEU A 173 10.88 -15.62 1.76
CA LEU A 173 10.31 -15.78 3.11
C LEU A 173 9.35 -14.63 3.48
N ASP A 174 9.68 -13.38 3.17
CA ASP A 174 8.77 -12.24 3.39
C ASP A 174 7.48 -12.40 2.58
N VAL A 175 7.55 -12.89 1.34
CA VAL A 175 6.35 -13.14 0.51
C VAL A 175 5.50 -14.27 1.09
N VAL A 176 6.11 -15.37 1.56
CA VAL A 176 5.40 -16.47 2.25
C VAL A 176 4.62 -15.91 3.44
N MET A 177 5.32 -15.24 4.36
CA MET A 177 4.72 -14.74 5.60
C MET A 177 3.64 -13.67 5.37
N ARG A 178 3.69 -12.98 4.23
CA ARG A 178 2.74 -11.91 3.90
C ARG A 178 1.57 -12.37 3.04
N HIS A 179 1.57 -13.58 2.50
CA HIS A 179 0.61 -13.97 1.48
C HIS A 179 -0.83 -13.89 1.98
N LEU A 180 -1.14 -14.59 3.08
CA LEU A 180 -2.47 -14.60 3.67
C LEU A 180 -2.87 -13.24 4.28
N PRO A 181 -2.04 -12.56 5.09
CA PRO A 181 -2.38 -11.22 5.60
C PRO A 181 -2.67 -10.21 4.49
N SER A 182 -2.00 -10.31 3.33
CA SER A 182 -2.24 -9.42 2.18
C SER A 182 -3.57 -9.65 1.48
N MET A 183 -4.22 -10.79 1.71
CA MET A 183 -5.55 -11.12 1.19
C MET A 183 -6.65 -10.81 2.21
N ARG A 184 -6.37 -11.03 3.51
CA ARG A 184 -7.35 -10.82 4.59
C ARG A 184 -7.47 -9.36 5.03
N TYR A 185 -6.35 -8.63 5.07
CA TYR A 185 -6.28 -7.28 5.61
C TYR A 185 -5.99 -6.25 4.50
N THR A 186 -6.00 -4.97 4.87
CA THR A 186 -5.58 -3.88 3.98
C THR A 186 -4.08 -3.63 4.12
N PRO A 187 -3.24 -4.00 3.13
CA PRO A 187 -1.80 -3.79 3.21
C PRO A 187 -1.45 -2.32 2.97
N VAL A 188 -0.62 -1.76 3.87
CA VAL A 188 -0.07 -0.42 3.76
C VAL A 188 1.43 -0.49 4.07
N GLY A 189 2.25 -0.41 3.03
CA GLY A 189 3.70 -0.58 3.17
C GLY A 189 4.03 -1.96 3.74
N ARG A 190 4.65 -1.98 4.93
CA ARG A 190 4.96 -3.22 5.65
C ARG A 190 3.93 -3.62 6.73
N SER A 191 2.83 -2.89 6.84
CA SER A 191 1.80 -3.15 7.84
C SER A 191 0.49 -3.62 7.23
N PHE A 192 -0.34 -4.26 8.04
CA PHE A 192 -1.66 -4.76 7.70
C PHE A 192 -2.69 -4.14 8.65
N PHE A 193 -3.78 -3.59 8.09
CA PHE A 193 -4.81 -2.88 8.84
C PHE A 193 -6.19 -3.47 8.59
N THR A 194 -7.04 -3.42 9.60
CA THR A 194 -8.43 -3.89 9.56
C THR A 194 -9.33 -2.89 10.29
N PRO A 195 -10.61 -2.75 9.91
CA PRO A 195 -11.56 -2.03 10.75
C PRO A 195 -11.61 -2.70 12.13
N SER A 196 -11.64 -1.90 13.20
CA SER A 196 -11.79 -2.44 14.56
C SER A 196 -13.20 -3.00 14.74
N GLU A 197 -13.29 -4.27 15.13
CA GLU A 197 -14.56 -4.91 15.47
C GLU A 197 -15.06 -4.39 16.83
N GLY A 198 -16.28 -3.84 16.87
CA GLY A 198 -16.94 -3.43 18.12
C GLY A 198 -16.50 -2.09 18.72
N CYS A 199 -15.47 -1.41 18.18
CA CYS A 199 -15.10 -0.06 18.63
C CYS A 199 -14.77 0.88 17.45
N SER A 200 -15.54 1.95 17.30
CA SER A 200 -15.24 3.02 16.33
C SER A 200 -14.33 4.05 17.00
N ASN A 201 -13.26 4.45 16.30
CA ASN A 201 -12.34 5.49 16.75
C ASN A 201 -12.40 6.66 15.76
N PRO A 202 -13.50 7.45 15.76
CA PRO A 202 -13.68 8.53 14.82
C PRO A 202 -12.68 9.65 15.09
N LEU A 203 -12.14 10.21 14.01
CA LEU A 203 -11.28 11.40 14.05
C LEU A 203 -12.06 12.67 13.68
N GLY A 204 -13.27 12.52 13.12
CA GLY A 204 -14.03 13.60 12.49
C GLY A 204 -13.58 13.88 11.05
N GLY A 205 -14.38 14.63 10.29
CA GLY A 205 -14.10 14.91 8.87
C GLY A 205 -14.14 13.66 7.98
N GLY A 206 -14.95 12.67 8.34
CA GLY A 206 -15.12 11.42 7.61
C GLY A 206 -13.97 10.42 7.77
N ARG A 207 -13.17 10.56 8.84
CA ARG A 207 -11.96 9.77 9.09
C ARG A 207 -12.08 9.00 10.40
N GLU A 208 -11.41 7.87 10.48
CA GLU A 208 -11.33 7.01 11.65
C GLU A 208 -9.95 6.36 11.77
N VAL A 209 -9.59 5.91 12.97
CA VAL A 209 -8.36 5.14 13.22
C VAL A 209 -8.62 3.67 12.94
N TRP A 210 -7.78 3.06 12.12
CA TRP A 210 -7.68 1.60 12.04
C TRP A 210 -6.41 1.14 12.74
N PHE A 211 -6.56 0.10 13.53
CA PHE A 211 -5.44 -0.62 14.13
C PHE A 211 -5.00 -1.77 13.22
N GLY A 212 -3.78 -2.21 13.45
CA GLY A 212 -3.11 -3.18 12.61
C GLY A 212 -1.76 -3.53 13.19
N PHE A 213 -0.92 -4.12 12.34
CA PHE A 213 0.41 -4.54 12.76
C PHE A 213 1.42 -4.42 11.63
N HIS A 214 2.63 -4.00 11.99
CA HIS A 214 3.82 -4.11 11.16
C HIS A 214 4.33 -5.54 11.16
N GLN A 215 4.77 -6.01 9.99
CA GLN A 215 5.38 -7.32 9.85
C GLN A 215 6.62 -7.24 8.94
N SER A 216 7.74 -7.79 9.39
CA SER A 216 8.91 -7.96 8.53
C SER A 216 9.76 -9.15 8.94
N VAL A 217 10.26 -9.88 7.95
CA VAL A 217 11.25 -10.95 8.13
C VAL A 217 12.65 -10.34 8.09
N ARG A 218 13.51 -10.65 9.07
CA ARG A 218 14.86 -10.08 9.19
C ARG A 218 15.90 -11.14 9.54
N PRO A 219 17.07 -11.15 8.88
CA PRO A 219 18.22 -11.92 9.35
C PRO A 219 18.78 -11.32 10.65
N SER A 220 19.35 -12.16 11.50
CA SER A 220 20.04 -11.77 12.73
C SER A 220 21.29 -12.62 12.93
N LEU A 221 22.07 -12.34 13.98
CA LEU A 221 23.23 -13.17 14.35
C LEU A 221 22.85 -14.58 14.82
N TRP A 222 21.57 -14.81 15.16
CA TRP A 222 21.11 -16.09 15.70
C TRP A 222 20.29 -16.87 14.69
N LYS A 223 19.10 -16.37 14.35
CA LYS A 223 18.14 -17.01 13.44
C LYS A 223 17.44 -15.97 12.57
N MET A 224 16.59 -16.44 11.66
CA MET A 224 15.61 -15.55 11.03
C MET A 224 14.59 -15.10 12.06
N MET A 225 14.23 -13.82 12.02
CA MET A 225 13.34 -13.21 13.01
C MET A 225 12.15 -12.56 12.31
N LEU A 226 10.96 -12.84 12.80
CA LEU A 226 9.74 -12.15 12.46
C LEU A 226 9.59 -10.96 13.41
N ASN A 227 9.82 -9.75 12.91
CA ASN A 227 9.59 -8.52 13.68
C ASN A 227 8.13 -8.09 13.53
N ILE A 228 7.41 -8.07 14.65
CA ILE A 228 5.99 -7.71 14.75
C ILE A 228 5.81 -6.55 15.71
N ASP A 229 5.04 -5.55 15.30
CA ASP A 229 4.70 -4.41 16.14
C ASP A 229 3.27 -3.98 15.88
N VAL A 230 2.59 -3.48 16.92
CA VAL A 230 1.27 -2.87 16.74
C VAL A 230 1.40 -1.55 15.99
N SER A 231 0.40 -1.23 15.18
CA SER A 231 0.39 -0.03 14.34
C SER A 231 -1.02 0.54 14.26
N ALA A 232 -1.12 1.85 14.07
CA ALA A 232 -2.38 2.54 13.86
C ALA A 232 -2.23 3.61 12.78
N THR A 233 -3.23 3.77 11.91
CA THR A 233 -3.23 4.82 10.90
C THR A 233 -4.65 5.25 10.53
N ALA A 234 -4.79 6.43 9.93
CA ALA A 234 -6.08 6.99 9.58
C ALA A 234 -6.63 6.42 8.27
N PHE A 235 -7.90 6.07 8.28
CA PHE A 235 -8.68 5.63 7.12
C PHE A 235 -9.92 6.51 6.96
N TYR A 236 -10.47 6.57 5.75
CA TYR A 236 -11.78 7.15 5.51
C TYR A 236 -12.87 6.15 5.92
N LYS A 237 -13.87 6.63 6.65
CA LYS A 237 -15.04 5.84 7.07
C LYS A 237 -15.78 5.33 5.84
N ALA A 238 -16.23 4.09 5.88
CA ALA A 238 -17.15 3.55 4.88
C ALA A 238 -18.57 4.03 5.19
N GLN A 239 -19.01 5.10 4.53
CA GLN A 239 -20.28 5.77 4.85
C GLN A 239 -20.90 6.47 3.63
N PRO A 240 -22.20 6.82 3.65
CA PRO A 240 -22.83 7.64 2.63
C PRO A 240 -22.07 8.95 2.39
N VAL A 241 -21.97 9.37 1.14
CA VAL A 241 -21.26 10.62 0.79
C VAL A 241 -21.95 11.84 1.41
N ILE A 242 -23.27 11.79 1.63
CA ILE A 242 -24.01 12.83 2.37
C ILE A 242 -23.48 12.98 3.80
N GLU A 243 -23.32 11.88 4.54
CA GLU A 243 -22.77 11.90 5.90
C GLU A 243 -21.31 12.36 5.91
N PHE A 244 -20.51 11.89 4.94
CA PHE A 244 -19.15 12.36 4.76
C PHE A 244 -19.08 13.88 4.52
N MET A 245 -19.98 14.44 3.72
CA MET A 245 -20.09 15.88 3.49
C MET A 245 -20.45 16.61 4.79
N CYS A 246 -21.43 16.12 5.56
CA CYS A 246 -21.81 16.70 6.84
C CYS A 246 -20.63 16.73 7.82
N GLU A 247 -19.87 15.64 7.94
CA GLU A 247 -18.68 15.61 8.80
C GLU A 247 -17.56 16.57 8.34
N VAL A 248 -17.40 16.78 7.03
CA VAL A 248 -16.37 17.69 6.49
C VAL A 248 -16.78 19.17 6.64
N LEU A 249 -18.07 19.45 6.52
CA LEU A 249 -18.63 20.80 6.59
C LEU A 249 -19.13 21.18 7.99
N ASP A 250 -18.99 20.29 8.96
CA ASP A 250 -19.39 20.46 10.36
C ASP A 250 -20.91 20.71 10.52
N PHE A 251 -21.73 20.03 9.69
CA PHE A 251 -23.18 20.02 9.81
C PHE A 251 -23.64 18.89 10.74
N LYS A 252 -24.62 19.16 11.62
CA LYS A 252 -25.17 18.11 12.51
C LYS A 252 -26.07 17.15 11.76
N SER A 253 -26.82 17.69 10.80
CA SER A 253 -27.74 16.95 9.94
C SER A 253 -27.77 17.59 8.56
N ILE A 254 -28.11 16.79 7.55
CA ILE A 254 -28.33 17.29 6.18
C ILE A 254 -29.50 18.29 6.10
N GLU A 255 -30.43 18.23 7.07
CA GLU A 255 -31.59 19.13 7.16
C GLU A 255 -31.20 20.59 7.40
N GLU A 256 -30.03 20.84 8.00
CA GLU A 256 -29.48 22.20 8.17
C GLU A 256 -29.16 22.86 6.82
N GLN A 257 -28.97 22.06 5.76
CA GLN A 257 -28.57 22.51 4.44
C GLN A 257 -29.72 22.37 3.43
N GLN A 258 -30.73 23.24 3.53
CA GLN A 258 -31.82 23.33 2.55
C GLN A 258 -31.45 24.13 1.29
N LYS A 259 -30.37 24.93 1.35
CA LYS A 259 -29.87 25.74 0.22
C LYS A 259 -28.68 25.06 -0.47
N PRO A 260 -28.36 25.41 -1.73
CA PRO A 260 -27.11 24.98 -2.34
C PRO A 260 -25.89 25.35 -1.48
N LEU A 261 -24.83 24.55 -1.56
CA LEU A 261 -23.58 24.84 -0.86
C LEU A 261 -23.00 26.18 -1.33
N THR A 262 -22.50 26.98 -0.39
CA THR A 262 -21.69 28.16 -0.73
C THR A 262 -20.42 27.74 -1.46
N ASP A 263 -19.81 28.67 -2.21
CA ASP A 263 -18.57 28.38 -2.94
C ASP A 263 -17.44 27.92 -2.01
N SER A 264 -17.33 28.50 -0.82
CA SER A 264 -16.35 28.10 0.21
C SER A 264 -16.60 26.67 0.70
N GLN A 265 -17.84 26.33 1.05
CA GLN A 265 -18.22 24.97 1.47
C GLN A 265 -17.96 23.95 0.35
N ARG A 266 -18.36 24.26 -0.89
CA ARG A 266 -18.11 23.38 -2.04
C ARG A 266 -16.61 23.15 -2.23
N VAL A 267 -15.78 24.18 -2.17
CA VAL A 267 -14.33 24.05 -2.32
C VAL A 267 -13.72 23.22 -1.17
N LYS A 268 -14.15 23.44 0.09
CA LYS A 268 -13.73 22.62 1.26
C LYS A 268 -14.07 21.15 1.04
N PHE A 269 -15.32 20.85 0.66
CA PHE A 269 -15.77 19.49 0.36
C PHE A 269 -15.01 18.85 -0.82
N THR A 270 -14.82 19.60 -1.91
CA THR A 270 -14.09 19.14 -3.11
C THR A 270 -12.66 18.74 -2.75
N LYS A 271 -11.98 19.57 -1.96
CA LYS A 271 -10.62 19.28 -1.49
C LYS A 271 -10.56 17.98 -0.70
N GLU A 272 -11.59 17.62 0.05
CA GLU A 272 -11.62 16.39 0.85
C GLU A 272 -11.98 15.14 0.04
N ILE A 273 -12.99 15.21 -0.83
CA ILE A 273 -13.49 14.03 -1.57
C ILE A 273 -12.72 13.74 -2.86
N LYS A 274 -12.08 14.74 -3.49
CA LYS A 274 -11.32 14.53 -4.73
C LYS A 274 -10.22 13.48 -4.50
N GLY A 275 -10.18 12.50 -5.41
CA GLY A 275 -9.27 11.38 -5.38
C GLY A 275 -9.79 10.15 -4.62
N LEU A 276 -10.87 10.25 -3.82
CA LEU A 276 -11.45 9.09 -3.14
C LEU A 276 -12.24 8.21 -4.10
N LYS A 277 -12.33 6.92 -3.78
CA LYS A 277 -13.21 5.98 -4.46
C LYS A 277 -14.58 5.97 -3.78
N VAL A 278 -15.62 6.02 -4.60
CA VAL A 278 -17.02 5.87 -4.19
C VAL A 278 -17.64 4.67 -4.90
N GLU A 279 -18.64 4.06 -4.28
CA GLU A 279 -19.46 3.02 -4.91
C GLU A 279 -20.91 3.48 -5.01
N ILE A 280 -21.59 3.06 -6.08
CA ILE A 280 -22.99 3.42 -6.33
C ILE A 280 -23.95 2.51 -5.56
N THR A 281 -25.10 3.07 -5.18
CA THR A 281 -26.16 2.35 -4.46
C THR A 281 -27.46 2.20 -5.23
N HIS A 282 -27.61 2.86 -6.39
CA HIS A 282 -28.87 2.91 -7.15
C HIS A 282 -29.08 1.77 -8.16
N CYS A 283 -28.09 0.89 -8.38
CA CYS A 283 -28.15 -0.20 -9.36
C CYS A 283 -28.31 -1.59 -8.71
N GLY A 284 -29.13 -1.70 -7.65
CA GLY A 284 -29.42 -2.98 -6.98
C GLY A 284 -28.16 -3.69 -6.50
N GLN A 285 -27.91 -4.91 -6.98
CA GLN A 285 -26.73 -5.71 -6.62
C GLN A 285 -25.42 -5.21 -7.28
N MET A 286 -25.50 -4.35 -8.30
CA MET A 286 -24.33 -3.83 -9.00
C MET A 286 -23.68 -2.67 -8.24
N LYS A 287 -22.64 -2.96 -7.47
CA LYS A 287 -21.90 -1.97 -6.65
C LYS A 287 -20.70 -1.35 -7.37
N ARG A 288 -20.95 -0.73 -8.53
CA ARG A 288 -19.86 -0.19 -9.35
C ARG A 288 -19.04 0.87 -8.61
N LYS A 289 -17.72 0.69 -8.60
CA LYS A 289 -16.76 1.62 -7.99
C LYS A 289 -16.21 2.65 -8.98
N TYR A 290 -16.10 3.91 -8.55
CA TYR A 290 -15.51 5.00 -9.30
C TYR A 290 -14.56 5.83 -8.46
N ARG A 291 -13.56 6.48 -9.09
CA ARG A 291 -12.73 7.49 -8.44
C ARG A 291 -13.29 8.87 -8.74
N VAL A 292 -13.49 9.67 -7.68
CA VAL A 292 -13.95 11.06 -7.78
C VAL A 292 -12.81 11.93 -8.31
N CYS A 293 -13.07 12.66 -9.38
CA CYS A 293 -12.13 13.59 -9.97
C CYS A 293 -12.50 15.04 -9.71
N ASN A 294 -13.79 15.34 -9.52
CA ASN A 294 -14.25 16.69 -9.19
C ASN A 294 -15.63 16.72 -8.51
N VAL A 295 -16.06 17.90 -8.09
CA VAL A 295 -17.43 18.20 -7.63
C VAL A 295 -17.99 19.32 -8.48
N THR A 296 -19.23 19.18 -8.96
CA THR A 296 -19.83 20.16 -9.87
C THR A 296 -20.14 21.48 -9.17
N ARG A 297 -20.03 22.59 -9.91
CA ARG A 297 -20.46 23.91 -9.43
C ARG A 297 -21.98 24.01 -9.38
N ARG A 298 -22.67 23.49 -10.41
CA ARG A 298 -24.13 23.48 -10.49
C ARG A 298 -24.70 22.33 -9.64
N PRO A 299 -25.88 22.54 -9.02
CA PRO A 299 -26.58 21.48 -8.29
C PRO A 299 -27.14 20.41 -9.25
N ALA A 300 -27.49 19.22 -8.73
CA ALA A 300 -28.00 18.11 -9.54
C ALA A 300 -29.25 18.44 -10.37
N SER A 301 -30.09 19.36 -9.86
CA SER A 301 -31.25 19.92 -10.57
C SER A 301 -30.90 20.68 -11.85
N HIS A 302 -29.72 21.29 -11.93
CA HIS A 302 -29.30 22.18 -13.02
C HIS A 302 -28.03 21.73 -13.74
N GLN A 303 -27.32 20.74 -13.21
CA GLN A 303 -26.16 20.16 -13.86
C GLN A 303 -26.63 19.34 -15.06
N THR A 304 -26.24 19.74 -16.27
CA THR A 304 -26.56 19.04 -17.52
C THR A 304 -25.39 18.21 -18.01
N PHE A 305 -25.69 17.24 -18.88
CA PHE A 305 -24.73 16.52 -19.68
C PHE A 305 -25.36 16.13 -21.02
N PRO A 306 -24.56 15.95 -22.08
CA PRO A 306 -25.06 15.48 -23.37
C PRO A 306 -25.47 14.00 -23.26
N LEU A 307 -26.75 13.72 -23.49
CA LEU A 307 -27.34 12.39 -23.50
C LEU A 307 -27.75 12.03 -24.93
N GLN A 308 -27.16 10.97 -25.48
CA GLN A 308 -27.62 10.37 -26.74
C GLN A 308 -28.89 9.55 -26.50
N GLN A 309 -29.92 9.86 -27.26
CA GLN A 309 -31.18 9.10 -27.33
C GLN A 309 -31.07 7.95 -28.33
N GLU A 310 -32.03 7.03 -28.28
CA GLU A 310 -32.10 5.86 -29.18
C GLU A 310 -32.24 6.23 -30.66
N ASN A 311 -32.83 7.40 -30.94
CA ASN A 311 -32.95 7.96 -32.30
C ASN A 311 -31.64 8.61 -32.82
N GLY A 312 -30.53 8.54 -32.07
CA GLY A 312 -29.24 9.14 -32.41
C GLY A 312 -29.12 10.64 -32.10
N GLN A 313 -30.19 11.31 -31.65
CA GLN A 313 -30.15 12.72 -31.27
C GLN A 313 -29.46 12.89 -29.91
N THR A 314 -28.63 13.93 -29.77
CA THR A 314 -28.03 14.30 -28.48
C THR A 314 -28.82 15.45 -27.87
N ILE A 315 -29.35 15.25 -26.67
CA ILE A 315 -30.06 16.28 -25.90
C ILE A 315 -29.26 16.65 -24.65
N GLU A 316 -29.41 17.89 -24.18
CA GLU A 316 -28.96 18.22 -22.82
C GLU A 316 -29.98 17.72 -21.81
N CYS A 317 -29.55 16.81 -20.94
CA CYS A 317 -30.38 16.27 -19.86
C CYS A 317 -29.77 16.67 -18.52
N THR A 318 -30.60 17.09 -17.56
CA THR A 318 -30.13 17.33 -16.20
C THR A 318 -29.89 16.02 -15.46
N VAL A 319 -28.96 16.00 -14.50
CA VAL A 319 -28.69 14.81 -13.69
C VAL A 319 -29.95 14.38 -12.94
N ALA A 320 -30.70 15.31 -12.33
CA ALA A 320 -31.93 15.00 -11.64
C ALA A 320 -32.99 14.35 -12.55
N GLN A 321 -33.19 14.88 -13.76
CA GLN A 321 -34.17 14.35 -14.71
C GLN A 321 -33.76 12.96 -15.21
N TYR A 322 -32.48 12.77 -15.53
CA TYR A 322 -31.96 11.46 -15.95
C TYR A 322 -32.20 10.37 -14.90
N PHE A 323 -31.94 10.66 -13.61
CA PHE A 323 -32.17 9.68 -12.53
C PHE A 323 -33.65 9.37 -12.33
N LYS A 324 -34.52 10.37 -12.48
CA LYS A 324 -35.98 10.18 -12.44
C LYS A 324 -36.47 9.30 -13.60
N ASP A 325 -36.00 9.56 -14.82
CA ASP A 325 -36.51 8.86 -16.00
C ASP A 325 -35.95 7.44 -16.12
N LYS A 326 -34.63 7.29 -15.97
CA LYS A 326 -33.92 6.02 -16.19
C LYS A 326 -34.01 5.08 -15.00
N TYR A 327 -33.85 5.58 -13.78
CA TYR A 327 -33.78 4.76 -12.58
C TYR A 327 -35.03 4.87 -11.70
N LYS A 328 -36.05 5.65 -12.13
CA LYS A 328 -37.27 5.92 -11.35
C LYS A 328 -36.95 6.44 -9.94
N LEU A 329 -35.86 7.18 -9.82
CA LEU A 329 -35.35 7.69 -8.55
C LEU A 329 -35.49 9.21 -8.51
N ILE A 330 -36.40 9.68 -7.65
CA ILE A 330 -36.57 11.11 -7.38
C ILE A 330 -35.55 11.51 -6.32
N LEU A 331 -34.67 12.44 -6.65
CA LEU A 331 -33.62 12.86 -5.74
C LEU A 331 -34.19 13.58 -4.52
N ARG A 332 -33.71 13.23 -3.32
CA ARG A 332 -34.10 13.91 -2.07
C ARG A 332 -33.40 15.25 -1.91
N TYR A 333 -32.16 15.35 -2.39
CA TYR A 333 -31.33 16.55 -2.27
C TYR A 333 -30.89 17.11 -3.63
N PRO A 334 -31.82 17.50 -4.53
CA PRO A 334 -31.49 17.96 -5.88
C PRO A 334 -30.78 19.33 -5.92
N HIS A 335 -30.75 20.05 -4.79
CA HIS A 335 -30.03 21.32 -4.60
C HIS A 335 -28.54 21.13 -4.27
N LEU A 336 -28.09 19.91 -3.99
CA LEU A 336 -26.67 19.59 -3.76
C LEU A 336 -25.92 19.35 -5.08
N PRO A 337 -24.59 19.53 -5.11
CA PRO A 337 -23.78 19.26 -6.30
C PRO A 337 -23.69 17.75 -6.60
N CYS A 338 -23.11 17.42 -7.74
CA CYS A 338 -22.78 16.04 -8.14
C CYS A 338 -21.28 15.78 -7.99
N LEU A 339 -20.92 14.51 -7.80
CA LEU A 339 -19.55 14.03 -7.99
C LEU A 339 -19.31 13.81 -9.47
N GLN A 340 -18.26 14.42 -10.02
CA GLN A 340 -17.70 14.01 -11.30
C GLN A 340 -16.72 12.87 -11.07
N VAL A 341 -16.88 11.78 -11.81
CA VAL A 341 -16.11 10.56 -11.59
C VAL A 341 -15.51 10.00 -12.88
N GLY A 342 -14.42 9.24 -12.75
CA GLY A 342 -13.75 8.63 -13.90
C GLY A 342 -12.77 9.61 -14.57
N GLN A 343 -12.91 9.79 -15.89
CA GLN A 343 -12.04 10.69 -16.67
C GLN A 343 -12.57 12.12 -16.56
N GLU A 344 -11.72 13.08 -16.22
CA GLU A 344 -12.10 14.50 -16.06
C GLU A 344 -12.65 15.12 -17.35
N GLN A 345 -12.25 14.60 -18.51
CA GLN A 345 -12.74 15.03 -19.83
C GLN A 345 -14.14 14.47 -20.16
N LYS A 346 -14.65 13.53 -19.36
CA LYS A 346 -15.97 12.92 -19.54
C LYS A 346 -17.00 13.50 -18.58
N HIS A 347 -18.26 13.40 -18.97
CA HIS A 347 -19.41 13.99 -18.29
C HIS A 347 -20.16 12.96 -17.42
N THR A 348 -19.44 12.18 -16.61
CA THR A 348 -20.07 11.20 -15.69
C THR A 348 -20.29 11.83 -14.33
N TYR A 349 -21.55 12.15 -14.04
CA TYR A 349 -21.96 12.80 -12.80
C TYR A 349 -22.83 11.89 -11.94
N LEU A 350 -22.54 11.83 -10.64
CA LEU A 350 -23.30 11.05 -9.67
C LEU A 350 -23.84 11.98 -8.56
N PRO A 351 -25.15 11.97 -8.27
CA PRO A 351 -25.71 12.62 -7.09
C PRO A 351 -25.06 12.09 -5.81
N LEU A 352 -24.89 12.94 -4.79
CA LEU A 352 -24.23 12.55 -3.54
C LEU A 352 -24.98 11.41 -2.82
N GLU A 353 -26.31 11.44 -2.87
CA GLU A 353 -27.18 10.48 -2.17
C GLU A 353 -27.16 9.05 -2.74
N VAL A 354 -26.60 8.86 -3.94
CA VAL A 354 -26.46 7.52 -4.55
C VAL A 354 -25.04 6.95 -4.45
N CYS A 355 -24.21 7.53 -3.58
CA CYS A 355 -22.80 7.19 -3.43
C CYS A 355 -22.43 6.90 -1.97
N ASN A 356 -21.61 5.85 -1.77
CA ASN A 356 -20.94 5.56 -0.51
C ASN A 356 -19.42 5.68 -0.69
N ILE A 357 -18.70 6.14 0.34
CA ILE A 357 -17.23 6.06 0.41
C ILE A 357 -16.82 4.59 0.51
N VAL A 358 -15.96 4.13 -0.39
CA VAL A 358 -15.48 2.74 -0.39
C VAL A 358 -14.59 2.49 0.84
N ALA A 359 -14.80 1.36 1.52
CA ALA A 359 -14.01 0.96 2.69
C ALA A 359 -12.52 0.75 2.38
N GLY A 360 -11.67 0.81 3.43
CA GLY A 360 -10.24 0.47 3.33
C GLY A 360 -9.40 1.49 2.56
N GLN A 361 -9.85 2.74 2.48
CA GLN A 361 -9.08 3.81 1.87
C GLN A 361 -8.29 4.58 2.92
N ARG A 362 -6.97 4.39 2.91
CA ARG A 362 -6.06 5.12 3.81
C ARG A 362 -6.12 6.62 3.56
N CYS A 363 -6.19 7.41 4.62
CA CYS A 363 -6.01 8.86 4.56
C CYS A 363 -4.51 9.17 4.39
N ILE A 364 -4.14 9.75 3.24
CA ILE A 364 -2.77 10.20 2.95
C ILE A 364 -2.62 11.71 3.26
N LYS A 365 -3.73 12.44 3.29
CA LYS A 365 -3.75 13.87 3.60
C LYS A 365 -3.32 14.07 5.06
N LYS A 366 -2.65 15.20 5.33
CA LYS A 366 -2.29 15.58 6.69
C LYS A 366 -3.56 15.67 7.55
N LEU A 367 -3.49 15.10 8.74
CA LEU A 367 -4.54 15.25 9.75
C LEU A 367 -4.53 16.68 10.28
N THR A 368 -5.70 17.20 10.67
CA THR A 368 -5.77 18.47 11.41
C THR A 368 -5.18 18.30 12.81
N ASP A 369 -4.90 19.38 13.52
CA ASP A 369 -4.31 19.32 14.85
C ASP A 369 -5.25 18.60 15.85
N ASN A 370 -6.56 18.84 15.74
CA ASN A 370 -7.58 18.13 16.53
C ASN A 370 -7.64 16.62 16.21
N GLN A 371 -7.55 16.26 14.93
CA GLN A 371 -7.50 14.85 14.49
C GLN A 371 -6.22 14.18 14.98
N THR A 372 -5.08 14.88 14.92
CA THR A 372 -3.78 14.38 15.40
C THR A 372 -3.81 14.15 16.90
N SER A 373 -4.36 15.10 17.66
CA SER A 373 -4.57 14.99 19.11
C SER A 373 -5.42 13.77 19.47
N THR A 374 -6.53 13.56 18.74
CA THR A 374 -7.42 12.41 18.94
C THR A 374 -6.74 11.09 18.56
N MET A 375 -5.98 11.06 17.46
CA MET A 375 -5.20 9.90 17.05
C MET A 375 -4.15 9.53 18.11
N ILE A 376 -3.42 10.49 18.66
CA ILE A 376 -2.43 10.26 19.72
C ILE A 376 -3.12 9.69 20.97
N ARG A 377 -4.23 10.29 21.42
CA ARG A 377 -4.99 9.77 22.57
C ARG A 377 -5.47 8.34 22.36
N ALA A 378 -5.95 8.00 21.17
CA ALA A 378 -6.45 6.66 20.86
C ALA A 378 -5.32 5.60 20.83
N THR A 379 -4.09 5.99 20.49
CA THR A 379 -3.00 5.07 20.15
C THR A 379 -1.85 5.05 21.15
N ALA A 380 -1.75 6.06 22.03
CA ALA A 380 -0.73 6.10 23.06
C ALA A 380 -0.89 4.91 24.02
N ARG A 381 0.20 4.18 24.23
CA ARG A 381 0.30 3.02 25.12
C ARG A 381 1.60 3.10 25.90
N SER A 382 1.59 2.67 27.16
CA SER A 382 2.82 2.48 27.91
C SER A 382 3.65 1.32 27.32
N ALA A 383 4.93 1.24 27.66
CA ALA A 383 5.77 0.13 27.18
C ALA A 383 5.24 -1.26 27.62
N PRO A 384 4.81 -1.47 28.88
CA PRO A 384 4.16 -2.71 29.29
C PRO A 384 2.88 -3.01 28.51
N ASP A 385 1.98 -2.03 28.34
CA ASP A 385 0.71 -2.26 27.61
C ASP A 385 0.98 -2.63 26.15
N ARG A 386 1.93 -1.94 25.50
CA ARG A 386 2.31 -2.22 24.12
C ARG A 386 2.92 -3.61 23.99
N GLN A 387 3.76 -4.01 24.94
CA GLN A 387 4.32 -5.36 24.99
C GLN A 387 3.20 -6.40 25.06
N ASP A 388 2.20 -6.20 25.93
CA ASP A 388 1.06 -7.10 26.09
C ASP A 388 0.18 -7.15 24.85
N GLU A 389 -0.07 -6.03 24.19
CA GLU A 389 -0.80 -5.98 22.92
C GLU A 389 -0.06 -6.78 21.82
N ILE A 390 1.26 -6.64 21.71
CA ILE A 390 2.07 -7.42 20.76
C ILE A 390 2.00 -8.93 21.10
N SER A 391 2.05 -9.29 22.39
CA SER A 391 1.88 -10.69 22.85
C SER A 391 0.52 -11.25 22.45
N LYS A 392 -0.56 -10.50 22.72
CA LYS A 392 -1.94 -10.89 22.38
C LYS A 392 -2.12 -11.03 20.87
N LEU A 393 -1.57 -10.11 20.08
CA LEU A 393 -1.59 -10.15 18.62
C LEU A 393 -0.93 -11.42 18.08
N MET A 394 0.25 -11.79 18.60
CA MET A 394 0.94 -13.01 18.15
C MET A 394 0.11 -14.26 18.42
N ARG A 395 -0.56 -14.32 19.58
CA ARG A 395 -1.45 -15.42 19.95
C ARG A 395 -2.70 -15.46 19.08
N SER A 396 -3.28 -14.31 18.73
CA SER A 396 -4.49 -14.28 17.89
C SER A 396 -4.20 -14.50 16.40
N ALA A 397 -3.01 -14.10 15.92
CA ALA A 397 -2.62 -14.25 14.53
C ALA A 397 -2.42 -15.72 14.11
N ASN A 398 -2.08 -16.61 15.05
CA ASN A 398 -1.94 -18.05 14.84
C ASN A 398 -1.17 -18.40 13.55
N PHE A 399 -0.01 -17.76 13.33
CA PHE A 399 0.83 -17.94 12.13
C PHE A 399 1.15 -19.42 11.83
N ASN A 400 1.21 -20.28 12.86
CA ASN A 400 1.49 -21.71 12.72
C ASN A 400 0.33 -22.50 12.07
N THR A 401 -0.88 -21.94 12.07
CA THR A 401 -2.06 -22.53 11.42
C THR A 401 -2.31 -21.98 10.02
N ASP A 402 -1.47 -21.05 9.56
CA ASP A 402 -1.60 -20.46 8.22
C ASP A 402 -1.42 -21.57 7.16
N PRO A 403 -2.42 -21.79 6.29
CA PRO A 403 -2.37 -22.83 5.26
C PRO A 403 -1.27 -22.62 4.21
N TYR A 404 -0.66 -21.45 4.12
CA TYR A 404 0.48 -21.14 3.24
C TYR A 404 1.83 -21.25 3.97
N CYS A 405 1.80 -21.47 5.29
CA CYS A 405 2.95 -21.71 6.14
C CYS A 405 3.12 -23.19 6.61
N PRO A 406 2.46 -24.26 6.11
CA PRO A 406 2.18 -25.42 6.97
C PRO A 406 3.34 -26.41 7.14
N ARG A 407 4.53 -26.17 6.57
CA ARG A 407 5.68 -27.09 6.66
C ARG A 407 7.03 -26.37 6.70
N ILE A 408 7.03 -25.13 7.17
CA ILE A 408 8.25 -24.43 7.59
C ILE A 408 8.57 -24.74 9.07
N TRP A 409 7.57 -25.24 9.83
CA TRP A 409 7.58 -25.26 11.29
C TRP A 409 7.34 -26.65 11.92
N SER A 410 7.25 -27.74 11.14
CA SER A 410 6.67 -29.01 11.63
C SER A 410 7.54 -30.27 11.52
N ASP A 411 8.87 -30.15 11.40
CA ASP A 411 9.79 -31.29 11.59
C ASP A 411 10.65 -31.13 12.86
N GLY A 412 10.01 -30.74 13.94
CA GLY A 412 10.45 -30.93 15.31
C GLY A 412 9.21 -31.26 16.14
N GLU A 413 9.24 -32.36 16.89
CA GLU A 413 8.17 -32.90 17.74
C GLU A 413 7.02 -31.92 18.04
N ARG A 414 5.78 -32.32 17.70
CA ARG A 414 4.59 -31.71 18.29
C ARG A 414 4.74 -31.77 19.81
N ARG A 415 5.03 -30.62 20.42
CA ARG A 415 4.62 -30.38 21.80
C ARG A 415 3.24 -29.77 21.73
N ASP A 416 2.23 -30.59 22.02
CA ASP A 416 0.86 -30.16 22.32
C ASP A 416 0.83 -29.47 23.70
N ASP A 417 1.64 -28.44 23.89
CA ASP A 417 1.41 -27.48 24.95
C ASP A 417 1.15 -26.11 24.32
N GLY A 418 0.18 -25.38 24.85
CA GLY A 418 -0.14 -24.03 24.40
C GLY A 418 0.90 -22.99 24.82
N SER A 419 2.19 -23.34 24.91
CA SER A 419 3.23 -22.40 25.35
C SER A 419 3.80 -21.56 24.21
N GLU A 420 3.91 -20.26 24.48
CA GLU A 420 4.49 -19.25 23.59
C GLU A 420 5.96 -19.63 23.31
N ARG A 421 6.37 -19.72 22.03
CA ARG A 421 7.79 -19.90 21.74
C ARG A 421 8.57 -18.68 22.26
N PRO A 422 9.70 -18.90 22.95
CA PRO A 422 10.34 -17.85 23.72
C PRO A 422 10.77 -16.71 22.81
N ARG A 423 10.45 -15.47 23.23
CA ARG A 423 11.13 -14.30 22.67
C ARG A 423 12.62 -14.44 22.95
N PRO A 424 13.50 -14.01 22.02
CA PRO A 424 14.90 -13.86 22.33
C PRO A 424 15.00 -12.96 23.57
N THR A 425 15.38 -13.58 24.68
CA THR A 425 15.72 -12.86 25.89
C THR A 425 17.22 -12.66 25.79
N SER A 426 17.61 -11.52 25.24
CA SER A 426 19.01 -11.18 25.11
C SER A 426 19.38 -10.25 26.25
N THR A 427 20.44 -10.60 26.97
CA THR A 427 21.12 -9.66 27.86
C THR A 427 21.88 -8.71 26.97
N PHE A 428 21.43 -7.45 26.90
CA PHE A 428 22.15 -6.41 26.17
C PHE A 428 23.02 -5.61 27.14
N HIS A 429 24.21 -5.20 26.69
CA HIS A 429 24.95 -4.11 27.31
C HIS A 429 24.31 -2.78 26.85
N PRO A 430 24.00 -1.82 27.75
CA PRO A 430 23.34 -0.59 27.36
C PRO A 430 24.29 0.36 26.62
N VAL A 431 23.74 1.08 25.63
CA VAL A 431 24.38 2.23 25.01
C VAL A 431 24.27 3.43 25.95
N ARG A 432 25.35 4.20 26.08
CA ARG A 432 25.42 5.41 26.91
C ARG A 432 24.23 6.33 26.62
N ARG A 433 23.51 6.75 27.67
CA ARG A 433 22.58 7.88 27.61
C ARG A 433 23.44 9.12 27.33
N GLN A 434 23.41 9.64 26.12
CA GLN A 434 23.95 10.97 25.85
C GLN A 434 22.95 11.94 26.48
N GLU A 435 23.26 12.43 27.68
CA GLU A 435 22.57 13.60 28.23
C GLU A 435 22.91 14.78 27.32
N GLN A 436 22.01 15.11 26.40
CA GLN A 436 21.95 16.46 25.87
C GLN A 436 21.50 17.35 27.03
N SER A 437 22.46 18.05 27.63
CA SER A 437 22.15 19.20 28.48
C SER A 437 21.39 20.20 27.61
N ASN A 438 20.09 20.34 27.87
CA ASN A 438 19.29 21.45 27.37
C ASN A 438 19.86 22.74 27.98
N ARG A 439 20.78 23.42 27.27
CA ARG A 439 20.96 24.85 27.46
C ARG A 439 19.90 25.53 26.63
N HIS A 440 18.89 26.10 27.30
CA HIS A 440 18.01 27.07 26.71
C HIS A 440 18.83 28.22 26.14
N ALA A 441 18.70 28.46 24.84
CA ALA A 441 19.14 29.71 24.22
C ALA A 441 17.95 30.67 24.27
N ASP A 442 18.11 31.74 25.04
CA ASP A 442 17.26 32.92 25.05
C ASP A 442 17.26 33.61 23.67
N PRO A 443 16.13 34.20 23.22
CA PRO A 443 16.08 34.93 21.97
C PRO A 443 16.43 36.40 22.22
N GLY A 444 17.60 36.84 21.78
CA GLY A 444 17.87 38.27 21.61
C GLY A 444 19.32 38.66 21.83
N SER A 445 20.10 38.75 20.76
CA SER A 445 21.25 39.67 20.64
C SER A 445 21.60 39.77 19.15
N VAL A 446 21.27 40.91 18.56
CA VAL A 446 21.71 41.34 17.24
C VAL A 446 23.21 41.62 17.30
N GLY A 447 23.97 41.14 16.32
CA GLY A 447 25.38 41.48 16.14
C GLY A 447 25.82 41.11 14.73
N HIS A 448 25.87 42.12 13.86
CA HIS A 448 26.47 42.07 12.53
C HIS A 448 27.93 41.62 12.58
N GLU A 449 28.38 40.79 11.64
CA GLU A 449 29.70 40.93 11.00
C GLU A 449 29.83 40.06 9.73
N GLU A 450 30.50 40.64 8.73
CA GLU A 450 30.59 40.28 7.32
C GLU A 450 31.31 38.95 7.02
N GLN A 451 30.86 38.23 5.98
CA GLN A 451 31.65 37.18 5.35
C GLN A 451 32.22 37.65 4.01
N THR A 452 33.54 37.79 3.98
CA THR A 452 34.36 37.89 2.76
C THR A 452 34.53 36.50 2.13
N VAL A 453 34.35 36.43 0.80
CA VAL A 453 34.52 35.22 -0.03
C VAL A 453 35.96 35.17 -0.58
N PRO A 454 36.67 34.03 -0.60
CA PRO A 454 37.88 33.90 -1.39
C PRO A 454 37.59 33.24 -2.75
N HIS A 455 37.96 33.96 -3.81
CA HIS A 455 38.19 33.41 -5.15
C HIS A 455 39.45 32.54 -5.17
N ARG A 456 39.46 31.50 -6.01
CA ARG A 456 40.70 31.01 -6.62
C ARG A 456 40.55 30.97 -8.14
N HIS A 457 41.65 31.41 -8.75
CA HIS A 457 41.97 31.46 -10.18
C HIS A 457 41.94 30.11 -10.87
#